data_AF-A0AA38HZ42-F1
#
_entry.id   AF-A0AA38HZ42-F1
#
_cell.length_a   1.000
_cell.length_b   1.000
_cell.length_c   1.000
_cell.angle_alpha   90.00
_cell.angle_beta   90.00
_cell.angle_gamma   90.00
#
_symmetry.space_group_name_H-M   'P 1'
#
loop_
_entity.id
_entity.type
_entity.pdbx_description
1 polymer ?
#
loop_
_entity_poly.entity_id
_entity_poly.type
_entity_poly.pdbx_seq_one_letter_code
_entity_poly.pdbx_strand_id
1 'polypeptide(L)'
;MWLKRFVSLLATLWKLTWACDNFAPFNYTLDDHDQWKLSVEEAEIISAPDPYDEVSVQDQFIPRLCCKILNLTHPLEQLIFDNCAIEEFEEDCFSEAIEQITESLTITNNKLASVKEGTFRNIQLKEIYLHNNRIKVLEDDSFSNLSNLEILNLNQNNLQMLNPDAFSELPKLHTLNLMFNQIRILQEGAFRFLSTNPVVELRCNQISRIEDAFKGSPARDIVLDLTGNRIENLAEGVFNNHGFEDVTLNDNPLKKVDAKFCGENCSMKKFHCYGCCYLSKKNLYTIANWAVAKNTILTAGSCGDIYVPPSLQIYPNNGEVFTTRKGAPVSFECRASGNPLPVVQWSKKEGVLPSGLQVQTGYLLSLPSVQRQDAGEYQCTASNGIGQPVTGDVKLHVLYPPEISVAKSWVNAGEGLEARLDCIVHADPPGEVLWYQNSFPLQQTDRRIMSSKGKTHALTIKNVQFSDFGNYSCTVINSIGRDRKYIELSGKPGPARILSPNYSSAHYYDLRWVVQSVLPIMEAKILYRRINATTIYDHKGQWHDLVVKPSQKYDPKTGERVQSFRITNLTPESLYECLILTKNQHGYSEVSSLHQWFSSDKGRPLVESMGHNVAGLSLSTLMFIQAVILLSF
;
A
#
# COMPACT_ATOMS: atom_id res chain seq x y z
N MET A 1 33.24 -38.52 -2.29
CA MET A 1 31.92 -38.83 -1.69
C MET A 1 31.82 -38.52 -0.19
N TRP A 2 32.93 -38.21 0.50
CA TRP A 2 32.91 -37.76 1.91
C TRP A 2 32.80 -36.22 2.11
N LEU A 3 33.07 -35.40 1.09
CA LEU A 3 32.90 -33.93 1.20
C LEU A 3 31.44 -33.44 1.10
N LYS A 4 30.52 -34.23 0.52
CA LYS A 4 29.10 -33.83 0.41
C LYS A 4 28.28 -34.11 1.68
N ARG A 5 28.78 -34.94 2.61
CA ARG A 5 28.12 -35.17 3.92
C ARG A 5 28.63 -34.27 5.04
N PHE A 6 29.83 -33.69 4.91
CA PHE A 6 30.38 -32.76 5.90
C PHE A 6 29.79 -31.34 5.79
N VAL A 7 29.42 -30.90 4.58
CA VAL A 7 28.79 -29.59 4.34
C VAL A 7 27.31 -29.57 4.75
N SER A 8 26.66 -30.73 4.83
CA SER A 8 25.27 -30.86 5.28
C SER A 8 25.11 -30.78 6.81
N LEU A 9 26.13 -31.15 7.58
CA LEU A 9 26.11 -31.13 9.05
C LEU A 9 26.50 -29.75 9.61
N LEU A 10 27.38 -29.00 8.93
CA LEU A 10 27.72 -27.62 9.33
C LEU A 10 26.61 -26.63 8.98
N ALA A 11 25.82 -26.87 7.93
CA ALA A 11 24.66 -26.05 7.59
C ALA A 11 23.45 -26.24 8.54
N THR A 12 23.43 -27.31 9.34
CA THR A 12 22.39 -27.55 10.36
C THR A 12 22.83 -27.10 11.75
N LEU A 13 24.13 -27.00 12.03
CA LEU A 13 24.66 -26.52 13.31
C LEU A 13 24.94 -25.01 13.35
N TRP A 14 24.98 -24.31 12.20
CA TRP A 14 25.08 -22.85 12.15
C TRP A 14 23.73 -22.11 12.19
N LYS A 15 22.60 -22.83 12.18
CA LYS A 15 21.25 -22.25 12.19
C LYS A 15 20.62 -22.11 13.58
N LEU A 16 21.32 -22.43 14.67
CA LEU A 16 20.69 -22.58 15.99
C LEU A 16 21.31 -21.80 17.16
N THR A 17 22.36 -20.98 16.98
CA THR A 17 23.02 -20.36 18.16
C THR A 17 23.53 -18.93 17.97
N TRP A 18 23.07 -18.17 16.98
CA TRP A 18 23.55 -16.80 16.76
C TRP A 18 22.41 -15.81 16.52
N ALA A 19 21.42 -15.83 17.43
CA ALA A 19 20.36 -14.84 17.49
C ALA A 19 20.27 -14.35 18.93
N CYS A 20 20.92 -13.22 19.23
CA CYS A 20 20.44 -12.15 20.14
C CYS A 20 21.52 -11.12 20.52
N ASP A 21 22.82 -11.41 20.41
CA ASP A 21 23.79 -10.72 21.29
C ASP A 21 24.65 -9.58 20.73
N ASN A 22 24.61 -9.15 19.46
CA ASN A 22 25.44 -8.00 19.04
C ASN A 22 24.94 -7.28 17.78
N PHE A 23 24.21 -6.17 17.87
CA PHE A 23 23.94 -5.32 16.70
C PHE A 23 23.92 -3.81 17.00
N ALA A 24 24.43 -3.02 16.03
CA ALA A 24 24.66 -1.57 16.03
C ALA A 24 23.53 -0.83 15.25
N PRO A 25 23.42 0.52 15.29
CA PRO A 25 22.19 1.24 14.92
C PRO A 25 21.96 1.38 13.40
N PHE A 26 20.68 1.55 13.00
CA PHE A 26 20.15 1.55 11.62
C PHE A 26 20.40 2.82 10.80
N ASN A 27 20.43 2.63 9.47
CA ASN A 27 20.27 3.67 8.45
C ASN A 27 18.99 3.40 7.65
N TYR A 28 18.15 4.42 7.53
CA TYR A 28 16.96 4.39 6.70
C TYR A 28 17.24 4.90 5.29
N THR A 29 16.64 4.29 4.27
CA THR A 29 16.59 4.87 2.92
C THR A 29 15.15 4.95 2.42
N LEU A 30 14.71 6.16 2.06
CA LEU A 30 13.52 6.37 1.25
C LEU A 30 13.73 5.74 -0.12
N ASP A 31 12.75 4.98 -0.61
CA ASP A 31 12.70 4.66 -2.03
C ASP A 31 12.18 5.86 -2.85
N ASP A 32 12.21 5.74 -4.17
CA ASP A 32 11.79 6.81 -5.09
C ASP A 32 10.30 7.21 -4.98
N HIS A 33 9.53 6.59 -4.06
CA HIS A 33 8.11 6.83 -3.81
C HIS A 33 7.80 7.28 -2.36
N ASP A 34 8.82 7.73 -1.61
CA ASP A 34 8.70 8.16 -0.21
C ASP A 34 8.08 7.10 0.73
N GLN A 35 8.17 5.82 0.35
CA GLN A 35 7.84 4.68 1.21
C GLN A 35 9.11 4.21 1.92
N TRP A 36 9.02 3.93 3.22
CA TRP A 36 10.14 3.32 3.94
C TRP A 36 10.33 1.90 3.44
N LYS A 37 11.39 1.68 2.66
CA LYS A 37 11.75 0.34 2.20
C LYS A 37 12.79 -0.24 3.14
N LEU A 38 12.40 -1.23 3.92
CA LEU A 38 13.32 -1.98 4.77
C LEU A 38 14.14 -2.92 3.87
N SER A 39 15.43 -2.68 3.70
CA SER A 39 16.33 -3.71 3.14
C SER A 39 16.58 -4.75 4.21
N VAL A 40 15.88 -5.88 4.18
CA VAL A 40 16.06 -6.91 5.20
C VAL A 40 17.31 -7.74 4.88
N GLU A 41 18.30 -7.66 5.76
CA GLU A 41 18.76 -8.90 6.42
C GLU A 41 18.39 -8.94 7.92
N GLU A 42 18.12 -7.82 8.61
CA GLU A 42 17.78 -7.82 10.04
C GLU A 42 16.88 -6.60 10.36
N ALA A 43 15.76 -6.78 11.09
CA ALA A 43 14.77 -5.72 11.34
C ALA A 43 14.55 -5.44 12.85
N GLU A 44 14.70 -4.19 13.26
CA GLU A 44 14.05 -3.56 14.43
C GLU A 44 13.25 -2.36 13.90
N ILE A 45 12.01 -2.14 14.37
CA ILE A 45 11.30 -0.87 14.13
C ILE A 45 11.78 0.09 15.23
N ILE A 46 12.85 0.85 14.98
CA ILE A 46 13.29 1.89 15.91
C ILE A 46 12.79 3.25 15.45
N SER A 47 11.69 3.69 16.04
CA SER A 47 11.08 5.02 15.91
C SER A 47 10.16 5.25 14.72
N ALA A 48 8.85 5.33 15.02
CA ALA A 48 7.93 6.13 14.25
C ALA A 48 8.12 7.60 14.69
N PRO A 49 8.55 8.52 13.81
CA PRO A 49 8.54 9.94 14.14
C PRO A 49 7.09 10.41 14.27
N ASP A 50 6.80 11.08 15.38
CA ASP A 50 5.52 11.66 15.73
C ASP A 50 4.92 12.55 14.61
N PRO A 51 3.58 12.58 14.41
CA PRO A 51 2.55 11.78 15.06
C PRO A 51 1.76 10.95 14.02
N TYR A 52 1.93 9.63 14.00
CA TYR A 52 1.09 8.75 13.19
C TYR A 52 0.38 7.73 14.07
N ASP A 53 -0.94 7.64 13.90
CA ASP A 53 -1.85 6.73 14.60
C ASP A 53 -1.73 5.27 14.08
N GLU A 54 -1.09 5.04 12.94
CA GLU A 54 -1.07 3.77 12.20
C GLU A 54 0.33 3.44 11.66
N VAL A 55 0.76 2.18 11.79
CA VAL A 55 1.94 1.62 11.10
C VAL A 55 1.51 0.43 10.24
N SER A 56 1.85 0.45 8.95
CA SER A 56 1.51 -0.60 8.00
C SER A 56 2.76 -1.10 7.28
N VAL A 57 3.00 -2.40 7.35
CA VAL A 57 4.09 -3.12 6.69
C VAL A 57 3.48 -4.02 5.62
N GLN A 58 3.84 -3.79 4.36
CA GLN A 58 3.23 -4.46 3.22
C GLN A 58 4.30 -5.02 2.27
N ASP A 59 4.02 -6.19 1.70
CA ASP A 59 4.84 -6.84 0.66
C ASP A 59 6.32 -7.08 1.05
N GLN A 60 6.59 -7.23 2.34
CA GLN A 60 7.93 -7.53 2.86
C GLN A 60 8.12 -9.04 3.07
N PHE A 61 9.37 -9.51 3.12
CA PHE A 61 9.66 -10.90 3.46
C PHE A 61 10.06 -11.01 4.93
N ILE A 62 9.09 -11.28 5.81
CA ILE A 62 9.25 -11.38 7.27
C ILE A 62 8.73 -12.75 7.72
N PRO A 63 9.48 -13.84 7.50
CA PRO A 63 8.97 -15.19 7.78
C PRO A 63 8.72 -15.45 9.28
N ARG A 64 9.43 -14.74 10.17
CA ARG A 64 9.23 -14.80 11.62
C ARG A 64 9.14 -13.39 12.18
N LEU A 65 8.07 -13.10 12.93
CA LEU A 65 7.89 -11.81 13.60
C LEU A 65 8.49 -11.88 15.01
N CYS A 66 9.49 -11.04 15.29
CA CYS A 66 10.29 -11.06 16.52
C CYS A 66 9.95 -9.87 17.45
N CYS A 67 10.17 -10.00 18.76
CA CYS A 67 9.82 -8.96 19.75
C CYS A 67 10.50 -7.61 19.45
N LYS A 68 11.71 -7.69 18.91
CA LYS A 68 12.55 -6.56 18.48
C LYS A 68 11.96 -5.72 17.34
N ILE A 69 11.10 -6.31 16.51
CA ILE A 69 10.38 -5.59 15.45
C ILE A 69 9.31 -4.68 16.07
N LEU A 70 8.92 -4.85 17.33
CA LEU A 70 7.80 -4.16 17.96
C LEU A 70 8.22 -3.15 19.05
N ASN A 71 9.48 -2.71 19.04
CA ASN A 71 9.98 -1.70 19.98
C ASN A 71 9.54 -0.28 19.56
N LEU A 72 8.24 0.00 19.65
CA LEU A 72 7.69 1.29 19.26
C LEU A 72 8.14 2.35 20.28
N THR A 73 8.44 3.56 19.81
CA THR A 73 8.81 4.67 20.71
C THR A 73 7.60 5.49 21.14
N HIS A 74 6.43 5.25 20.54
CA HIS A 74 5.17 5.97 20.74
C HIS A 74 3.98 5.00 20.62
N PRO A 75 2.85 5.27 21.30
CA PRO A 75 1.64 4.46 21.15
C PRO A 75 1.02 4.64 19.75
N LEU A 76 0.61 3.53 19.16
CA LEU A 76 -0.14 3.43 17.91
C LEU A 76 -1.59 3.07 18.21
N GLU A 77 -2.51 3.57 17.39
CA GLU A 77 -3.88 3.06 17.32
C GLU A 77 -3.86 1.72 16.57
N GLN A 78 -3.16 1.65 15.44
CA GLN A 78 -3.24 0.51 14.52
C GLN A 78 -1.87 -0.01 14.06
N LEU A 79 -1.72 -1.34 14.01
CA LEU A 79 -0.55 -2.02 13.43
C LEU A 79 -0.97 -3.07 12.41
N ILE A 80 -0.45 -2.97 11.19
CA ILE A 80 -0.84 -3.80 10.05
C ILE A 80 0.37 -4.50 9.43
N PHE A 81 0.25 -5.81 9.23
CA PHE A 81 1.15 -6.64 8.43
C PHE A 81 0.34 -7.33 7.34
N ASP A 82 0.48 -6.86 6.10
CA ASP A 82 -0.20 -7.46 4.94
C ASP A 82 0.81 -8.07 3.96
N ASN A 83 0.50 -9.28 3.49
CA ASN A 83 1.31 -9.99 2.50
C ASN A 83 2.82 -10.04 2.84
N CYS A 84 3.15 -10.21 4.12
CA CYS A 84 4.53 -10.17 4.62
C CYS A 84 5.23 -11.55 4.68
N ALA A 85 4.57 -12.59 4.16
CA ALA A 85 4.99 -13.99 4.24
C ALA A 85 5.28 -14.50 5.68
N ILE A 86 4.66 -13.93 6.71
CA ILE A 86 4.82 -14.34 8.12
C ILE A 86 4.33 -15.77 8.31
N GLU A 87 5.19 -16.65 8.82
CA GLU A 87 4.91 -18.07 9.06
C GLU A 87 4.72 -18.38 10.55
N GLU A 88 5.40 -17.65 11.43
CA GLU A 88 5.32 -17.82 12.89
C GLU A 88 5.64 -16.53 13.69
N PHE A 89 5.20 -16.52 14.95
CA PHE A 89 5.60 -15.53 15.95
C PHE A 89 6.76 -16.08 16.79
N GLU A 90 7.67 -15.19 17.19
CA GLU A 90 8.50 -15.41 18.37
C GLU A 90 7.64 -15.55 19.63
N GLU A 91 8.14 -16.33 20.59
CA GLU A 91 7.50 -16.48 21.89
C GLU A 91 7.42 -15.11 22.57
N ASP A 92 6.26 -14.77 23.14
CA ASP A 92 6.04 -13.49 23.81
C ASP A 92 6.35 -12.25 22.92
N CYS A 93 6.19 -12.37 21.60
CA CYS A 93 6.48 -11.31 20.60
C CYS A 93 5.93 -9.93 20.98
N PHE A 94 4.75 -9.92 21.60
CA PHE A 94 4.03 -8.70 21.96
C PHE A 94 4.10 -8.35 23.46
N SER A 95 4.86 -9.11 24.25
CA SER A 95 5.00 -8.92 25.69
C SER A 95 5.78 -7.66 26.08
N GLU A 96 6.61 -7.10 25.20
CA GLU A 96 7.28 -5.82 25.45
C GLU A 96 6.48 -4.62 24.88
N ALA A 97 5.50 -4.88 24.01
CA ALA A 97 4.63 -3.88 23.38
C ALA A 97 3.38 -3.51 24.22
N ILE A 98 3.38 -3.89 25.51
CA ILE A 98 2.22 -3.92 26.42
C ILE A 98 1.46 -2.58 26.54
N GLU A 99 2.08 -1.44 26.22
CA GLU A 99 1.46 -0.11 26.36
C GLU A 99 1.29 0.65 25.04
N GLN A 100 1.65 0.07 23.89
CA GLN A 100 1.93 0.84 22.68
C GLN A 100 1.02 0.54 21.49
N ILE A 101 0.13 -0.45 21.53
CA ILE A 101 -0.90 -0.62 20.49
C ILE A 101 -2.26 -0.63 21.16
N THR A 102 -3.09 0.35 20.81
CA THR A 102 -4.25 0.73 21.62
C THR A 102 -5.60 0.36 21.00
N GLU A 103 -5.66 0.10 19.68
CA GLU A 103 -6.93 -0.19 19.00
C GLU A 103 -6.92 -1.50 18.21
N SER A 104 -6.12 -1.64 17.15
CA SER A 104 -6.19 -2.80 16.27
C SER A 104 -4.84 -3.40 15.84
N LEU A 105 -4.80 -4.73 15.75
CA LEU A 105 -3.70 -5.50 15.16
C LEU A 105 -4.22 -6.31 13.98
N THR A 106 -3.68 -6.05 12.80
CA THR A 106 -4.06 -6.73 11.56
C THR A 106 -2.87 -7.49 10.98
N ILE A 107 -3.01 -8.80 10.82
CA ILE A 107 -2.01 -9.67 10.17
C ILE A 107 -2.76 -10.51 9.14
N THR A 108 -2.85 -10.03 7.90
CA THR A 108 -3.67 -10.62 6.82
C THR A 108 -2.83 -11.05 5.62
N ASN A 109 -3.34 -11.99 4.83
CA ASN A 109 -2.69 -12.52 3.61
C ASN A 109 -1.27 -13.06 3.87
N ASN A 110 -1.06 -13.64 5.05
CA ASN A 110 0.22 -14.19 5.48
C ASN A 110 0.16 -15.74 5.45
N LYS A 111 1.17 -16.40 6.02
CA LYS A 111 1.33 -17.86 6.01
C LYS A 111 1.23 -18.48 7.40
N LEU A 112 0.74 -17.73 8.39
CA LEU A 112 0.71 -18.14 9.79
C LEU A 112 -0.03 -19.46 9.94
N ALA A 113 0.63 -20.46 10.52
CA ALA A 113 0.11 -21.83 10.62
C ALA A 113 -0.53 -22.16 11.97
N SER A 114 -0.14 -21.46 13.04
CA SER A 114 -0.69 -21.60 14.39
C SER A 114 -0.56 -20.30 15.16
N VAL A 115 -1.36 -20.16 16.22
CA VAL A 115 -1.17 -19.15 17.27
C VAL A 115 -0.77 -19.89 18.53
N LYS A 116 0.36 -19.51 19.12
CA LYS A 116 0.91 -20.18 20.31
C LYS A 116 0.33 -19.60 21.60
N GLU A 117 0.42 -20.37 22.67
CA GLU A 117 0.12 -19.88 24.02
C GLU A 117 0.86 -18.55 24.29
N GLY A 118 0.16 -17.60 24.91
CA GLY A 118 0.77 -16.35 25.36
C GLY A 118 1.13 -15.34 24.27
N THR A 119 0.91 -15.65 22.98
CA THR A 119 1.24 -14.75 21.85
C THR A 119 0.72 -13.32 22.08
N PHE A 120 -0.53 -13.18 22.55
CA PHE A 120 -1.17 -11.88 22.76
C PHE A 120 -1.31 -11.49 24.24
N ARG A 121 -0.53 -12.10 25.14
CA ARG A 121 -0.71 -11.91 26.58
C ARG A 121 -0.50 -10.45 27.00
N ASN A 122 -1.41 -9.94 27.84
CA ASN A 122 -1.36 -8.61 28.46
C ASN A 122 -1.45 -7.39 27.52
N ILE A 123 -1.83 -7.57 26.25
CA ILE A 123 -2.07 -6.44 25.34
C ILE A 123 -3.50 -5.90 25.51
N GLN A 124 -3.69 -4.59 25.36
CA GLN A 124 -4.97 -3.90 25.53
C GLN A 124 -5.72 -3.63 24.21
N LEU A 125 -5.58 -4.50 23.21
CA LEU A 125 -6.23 -4.34 21.89
C LEU A 125 -7.75 -4.45 21.97
N LYS A 126 -8.45 -3.68 21.12
CA LYS A 126 -9.89 -3.84 20.87
C LYS A 126 -10.17 -4.80 19.73
N GLU A 127 -9.32 -4.82 18.70
CA GLU A 127 -9.58 -5.58 17.48
C GLU A 127 -8.35 -6.39 17.05
N ILE A 128 -8.55 -7.67 16.74
CA ILE A 128 -7.53 -8.54 16.17
C ILE A 128 -8.04 -9.15 14.87
N TYR A 129 -7.32 -8.92 13.78
CA TYR A 129 -7.61 -9.44 12.45
C TYR A 129 -6.50 -10.38 12.00
N LEU A 130 -6.80 -11.68 11.93
CA LEU A 130 -5.89 -12.75 11.48
C LEU A 130 -6.45 -13.48 10.25
N HIS A 131 -7.33 -12.84 9.49
CA HIS A 131 -7.97 -13.46 8.34
C HIS A 131 -6.99 -13.72 7.18
N ASN A 132 -7.37 -14.63 6.27
CA ASN A 132 -6.53 -15.00 5.11
C ASN A 132 -5.12 -15.45 5.50
N ASN A 133 -5.03 -16.29 6.52
CA ASN A 133 -3.81 -16.98 6.91
C ASN A 133 -3.95 -18.50 6.66
N ARG A 134 -3.09 -19.29 7.29
CA ARG A 134 -3.10 -20.75 7.18
C ARG A 134 -3.30 -21.42 8.54
N ILE A 135 -3.91 -20.70 9.50
CA ILE A 135 -3.99 -21.14 10.90
C ILE A 135 -4.79 -22.44 10.96
N LYS A 136 -4.16 -23.50 11.45
CA LYS A 136 -4.77 -24.83 11.62
C LYS A 136 -5.12 -25.14 13.07
N VAL A 137 -4.35 -24.58 13.99
CA VAL A 137 -4.38 -24.89 15.43
C VAL A 137 -4.30 -23.58 16.22
N LEU A 138 -5.15 -23.49 17.24
CA LEU A 138 -5.02 -22.52 18.33
C LEU A 138 -4.61 -23.33 19.58
N GLU A 139 -3.47 -22.99 20.15
CA GLU A 139 -3.02 -23.57 21.42
C GLU A 139 -3.85 -23.03 22.61
N ASP A 140 -3.68 -23.64 23.77
CA ASP A 140 -4.32 -23.17 25.01
C ASP A 140 -3.92 -21.72 25.26
N ASP A 141 -4.85 -20.89 25.72
CA ASP A 141 -4.62 -19.50 26.09
C ASP A 141 -3.99 -18.62 24.97
N SER A 142 -4.14 -19.04 23.70
CA SER A 142 -3.74 -18.28 22.50
C SER A 142 -4.25 -16.83 22.55
N PHE A 143 -5.50 -16.65 22.99
CA PHE A 143 -6.14 -15.35 23.19
C PHE A 143 -6.63 -15.25 24.65
N SER A 144 -5.69 -15.20 25.58
CA SER A 144 -5.99 -15.08 27.01
C SER A 144 -5.86 -13.64 27.54
N ASN A 145 -6.72 -13.30 28.50
CA ASN A 145 -6.67 -12.06 29.29
C ASN A 145 -6.74 -10.75 28.47
N LEU A 146 -7.34 -10.79 27.28
CA LEU A 146 -7.53 -9.60 26.44
C LEU A 146 -8.78 -8.84 26.88
N SER A 147 -8.67 -8.11 28.00
CA SER A 147 -9.81 -7.48 28.69
C SER A 147 -10.57 -6.42 27.88
N ASN A 148 -9.95 -5.88 26.82
CA ASN A 148 -10.55 -4.88 25.94
C ASN A 148 -10.97 -5.41 24.57
N LEU A 149 -10.69 -6.67 24.25
CA LEU A 149 -10.95 -7.20 22.93
C LEU A 149 -12.46 -7.27 22.66
N GLU A 150 -12.90 -6.60 21.60
CA GLU A 150 -14.27 -6.48 21.13
C GLU A 150 -14.50 -7.34 19.87
N ILE A 151 -13.49 -7.39 18.98
CA ILE A 151 -13.56 -8.10 17.70
C ILE A 151 -12.36 -9.04 17.52
N LEU A 152 -12.64 -10.31 17.23
CA LEU A 152 -11.64 -11.29 16.81
C LEU A 152 -12.04 -11.89 15.46
N ASN A 153 -11.24 -11.63 14.43
CA ASN A 153 -11.47 -12.13 13.08
C ASN A 153 -10.44 -13.18 12.68
N LEU A 154 -10.90 -14.42 12.59
CA LEU A 154 -10.13 -15.62 12.18
C LEU A 154 -10.67 -16.23 10.88
N ASN A 155 -11.42 -15.46 10.08
CA ASN A 155 -12.06 -15.97 8.88
C ASN A 155 -11.03 -16.40 7.80
N GLN A 156 -11.46 -17.25 6.86
CA GLN A 156 -10.61 -17.73 5.75
C GLN A 156 -9.26 -18.32 6.23
N ASN A 157 -9.32 -19.16 7.26
CA ASN A 157 -8.18 -19.93 7.79
C ASN A 157 -8.42 -21.44 7.59
N ASN A 158 -7.57 -22.28 8.18
CA ASN A 158 -7.61 -23.73 8.05
C ASN A 158 -7.99 -24.44 9.36
N LEU A 159 -8.70 -23.76 10.29
CA LEU A 159 -9.05 -24.32 11.58
C LEU A 159 -9.96 -25.54 11.41
N GLN A 160 -9.55 -26.69 11.96
CA GLN A 160 -10.33 -27.95 11.87
C GLN A 160 -11.16 -28.25 13.12
N MET A 161 -10.76 -27.65 14.24
CA MET A 161 -11.42 -27.73 15.53
C MET A 161 -11.21 -26.40 16.26
N LEU A 162 -12.10 -26.11 17.19
CA LEU A 162 -11.88 -25.06 18.17
C LEU A 162 -11.19 -25.68 19.38
N ASN A 163 -10.43 -24.88 20.11
CA ASN A 163 -9.93 -25.24 21.43
C ASN A 163 -10.68 -24.37 22.44
N PRO A 164 -11.41 -24.92 23.45
CA PRO A 164 -12.19 -24.10 24.37
C PRO A 164 -11.33 -23.13 25.16
N ASP A 165 -10.08 -23.54 25.43
CA ASP A 165 -9.11 -22.81 26.24
C ASP A 165 -8.35 -21.76 25.44
N ALA A 166 -8.49 -21.74 24.12
CA ALA A 166 -7.90 -20.68 23.29
C ALA A 166 -8.54 -19.30 23.52
N PHE A 167 -9.75 -19.24 24.09
CA PHE A 167 -10.56 -18.02 24.27
C PHE A 167 -10.77 -17.66 25.75
N SER A 168 -9.84 -18.02 26.62
CA SER A 168 -9.92 -17.77 28.07
C SER A 168 -10.03 -16.28 28.39
N GLU A 169 -11.01 -15.92 29.22
CA GLU A 169 -11.16 -14.58 29.81
C GLU A 169 -11.22 -13.41 28.79
N LEU A 170 -12.23 -13.42 27.92
CA LEU A 170 -12.51 -12.37 26.93
C LEU A 170 -13.81 -11.61 27.27
N PRO A 171 -13.81 -10.72 28.27
CA PRO A 171 -15.04 -10.16 28.87
C PRO A 171 -15.78 -9.15 27.99
N LYS A 172 -15.14 -8.59 26.97
CA LYS A 172 -15.74 -7.61 26.04
C LYS A 172 -15.96 -8.14 24.62
N LEU A 173 -15.50 -9.37 24.33
CA LEU A 173 -15.54 -9.89 22.97
C LEU A 173 -16.99 -10.08 22.56
N HIS A 174 -17.45 -9.29 21.60
CA HIS A 174 -18.81 -9.35 21.08
C HIS A 174 -18.86 -9.88 19.64
N THR A 175 -17.75 -9.87 18.90
CA THR A 175 -17.72 -10.42 17.53
C THR A 175 -16.59 -11.44 17.40
N LEU A 176 -16.95 -12.69 17.12
CA LEU A 176 -16.02 -13.78 16.81
C LEU A 176 -16.30 -14.31 15.40
N ASN A 177 -15.43 -13.94 14.45
CA ASN A 177 -15.58 -14.34 13.06
C ASN A 177 -14.72 -15.57 12.74
N LEU A 178 -15.37 -16.71 12.50
CA LEU A 178 -14.75 -17.99 12.19
C LEU A 178 -15.20 -18.54 10.81
N MET A 179 -15.76 -17.67 9.95
CA MET A 179 -16.28 -18.09 8.65
C MET A 179 -15.20 -18.67 7.74
N PHE A 180 -15.60 -19.56 6.83
CA PHE A 180 -14.70 -20.15 5.82
C PHE A 180 -13.47 -20.85 6.41
N ASN A 181 -13.66 -21.53 7.53
CA ASN A 181 -12.68 -22.46 8.10
C ASN A 181 -13.05 -23.92 7.77
N GLN A 182 -12.43 -24.88 8.43
CA GLN A 182 -12.63 -26.32 8.22
C GLN A 182 -13.18 -27.00 9.47
N ILE A 183 -13.84 -26.26 10.37
CA ILE A 183 -14.27 -26.75 11.68
C ILE A 183 -15.28 -27.87 11.50
N ARG A 184 -15.06 -29.03 12.15
CA ARG A 184 -15.89 -30.23 11.95
C ARG A 184 -16.88 -30.50 13.07
N ILE A 185 -16.52 -30.13 14.29
CA ILE A 185 -17.29 -30.37 15.50
C ILE A 185 -17.32 -29.08 16.28
N LEU A 186 -18.53 -28.66 16.67
CA LEU A 186 -18.69 -27.62 17.67
C LEU A 186 -18.80 -28.33 19.02
N GLN A 187 -17.68 -28.43 19.73
CA GLN A 187 -17.56 -29.23 20.94
C GLN A 187 -18.15 -28.54 22.17
N GLU A 188 -18.43 -29.34 23.20
CA GLU A 188 -19.00 -28.86 24.46
C GLU A 188 -18.12 -27.78 25.08
N GLY A 189 -18.72 -26.64 25.44
CA GLY A 189 -18.03 -25.53 26.11
C GLY A 189 -16.99 -24.81 25.26
N ALA A 190 -16.98 -24.97 23.92
CA ALA A 190 -16.09 -24.24 23.00
C ALA A 190 -16.08 -22.71 23.22
N PHE A 191 -17.17 -22.15 23.75
CA PHE A 191 -17.37 -20.73 24.01
C PHE A 191 -17.65 -20.43 25.49
N ARG A 192 -17.22 -21.32 26.40
CA ARG A 192 -17.52 -21.23 27.85
C ARG A 192 -17.07 -19.91 28.50
N PHE A 193 -16.09 -19.22 27.93
CA PHE A 193 -15.54 -17.98 28.46
C PHE A 193 -16.13 -16.71 27.83
N LEU A 194 -16.98 -16.82 26.79
CA LEU A 194 -17.67 -15.66 26.23
C LEU A 194 -18.74 -15.20 27.22
N SER A 195 -18.80 -13.89 27.51
CA SER A 195 -19.65 -13.35 28.58
C SER A 195 -20.54 -12.16 28.19
N THR A 196 -20.41 -11.67 26.97
CA THR A 196 -21.20 -10.55 26.43
C THR A 196 -22.48 -11.04 25.73
N ASN A 197 -22.96 -10.27 24.73
CA ASN A 197 -23.92 -10.70 23.73
C ASN A 197 -23.16 -11.04 22.43
N PRO A 198 -22.55 -12.24 22.32
CA PRO A 198 -21.63 -12.53 21.24
C PRO A 198 -22.35 -12.80 19.92
N VAL A 199 -21.74 -12.30 18.85
CA VAL A 199 -21.98 -12.67 17.46
C VAL A 199 -20.90 -13.67 17.06
N VAL A 200 -21.29 -14.93 16.90
CA VAL A 200 -20.40 -16.03 16.53
C VAL A 200 -20.72 -16.46 15.10
N GLU A 201 -19.82 -16.16 14.17
CA GLU A 201 -19.98 -16.44 12.75
C GLU A 201 -19.22 -17.70 12.34
N LEU A 202 -19.94 -18.80 12.11
CA LEU A 202 -19.39 -20.11 11.74
C LEU A 202 -19.83 -20.54 10.33
N ARG A 203 -20.26 -19.59 9.50
CA ARG A 203 -20.73 -19.85 8.14
C ARG A 203 -19.66 -20.52 7.26
N CYS A 204 -20.10 -21.41 6.37
CA CYS A 204 -19.25 -22.10 5.40
C CYS A 204 -18.08 -22.88 6.03
N ASN A 205 -18.34 -23.57 7.15
CA ASN A 205 -17.41 -24.52 7.78
C ASN A 205 -17.77 -25.98 7.38
N GLN A 206 -17.24 -26.97 8.11
CA GLN A 206 -17.52 -28.40 7.88
C GLN A 206 -18.26 -29.04 9.07
N ILE A 207 -18.98 -28.24 9.87
CA ILE A 207 -19.54 -28.68 11.14
C ILE A 207 -20.60 -29.74 10.86
N SER A 208 -20.42 -30.95 11.40
CA SER A 208 -21.39 -32.05 11.26
C SER A 208 -22.04 -32.45 12.58
N ARG A 209 -21.43 -32.08 13.71
CA ARG A 209 -21.90 -32.37 15.07
C ARG A 209 -21.80 -31.12 15.95
N ILE A 210 -22.84 -30.90 16.76
CA ILE A 210 -22.90 -29.85 17.79
C ILE A 210 -23.04 -30.54 19.15
N GLU A 211 -22.20 -30.16 20.09
CA GLU A 211 -22.21 -30.51 21.50
C GLU A 211 -22.24 -29.18 22.26
N ASP A 212 -23.25 -28.97 23.11
CA ASP A 212 -23.57 -27.69 23.78
C ASP A 212 -22.39 -26.71 23.93
N ALA A 213 -22.20 -25.88 22.90
CA ALA A 213 -20.95 -25.12 22.69
C ALA A 213 -20.75 -24.03 23.73
N PHE A 214 -21.87 -23.58 24.31
CA PHE A 214 -21.90 -22.52 25.30
C PHE A 214 -21.96 -23.06 26.72
N LYS A 215 -21.93 -24.38 26.94
CA LYS A 215 -22.00 -24.95 28.30
C LYS A 215 -20.97 -24.30 29.22
N GLY A 216 -21.45 -23.72 30.32
CA GLY A 216 -20.64 -22.98 31.29
C GLY A 216 -20.46 -21.49 30.99
N SER A 217 -20.92 -21.00 29.84
CA SER A 217 -20.89 -19.59 29.44
C SER A 217 -21.99 -18.77 30.14
N PRO A 218 -21.67 -17.57 30.64
CA PRO A 218 -22.67 -16.64 31.14
C PRO A 218 -23.39 -15.84 30.02
N ALA A 219 -23.00 -15.98 28.75
CA ALA A 219 -23.53 -15.20 27.63
C ALA A 219 -25.05 -15.33 27.45
N ARG A 220 -25.66 -14.22 27.02
CA ARG A 220 -27.10 -14.09 26.69
C ARG A 220 -27.25 -13.35 25.36
N ASP A 221 -28.47 -13.36 24.81
CA ASP A 221 -28.79 -12.73 23.51
C ASP A 221 -27.79 -13.09 22.40
N ILE A 222 -27.37 -14.36 22.36
CA ILE A 222 -26.35 -14.87 21.45
C ILE A 222 -26.86 -14.85 20.00
N VAL A 223 -26.02 -14.39 19.07
CA VAL A 223 -26.23 -14.54 17.63
C VAL A 223 -25.27 -15.61 17.12
N LEU A 224 -25.82 -16.71 16.59
CA LEU A 224 -25.06 -17.86 16.13
C LEU A 224 -25.39 -18.19 14.68
N ASP A 225 -24.45 -17.94 13.77
CA ASP A 225 -24.60 -18.28 12.35
C ASP A 225 -23.83 -19.55 11.98
N LEU A 226 -24.57 -20.62 11.73
CA LEU A 226 -24.10 -21.94 11.29
C LEU A 226 -24.45 -22.23 9.82
N THR A 227 -24.74 -21.20 9.01
CA THR A 227 -25.14 -21.36 7.60
C THR A 227 -24.10 -22.13 6.77
N GLY A 228 -24.55 -23.01 5.88
CA GLY A 228 -23.68 -23.69 4.91
C GLY A 228 -22.67 -24.66 5.54
N ASN A 229 -23.08 -25.34 6.61
CA ASN A 229 -22.30 -26.39 7.27
C ASN A 229 -22.77 -27.79 6.83
N ARG A 230 -22.35 -28.85 7.54
CA ARG A 230 -22.69 -30.25 7.28
C ARG A 230 -23.56 -30.87 8.37
N ILE A 231 -24.35 -30.06 9.08
CA ILE A 231 -25.13 -30.49 10.24
C ILE A 231 -26.30 -31.36 9.77
N GLU A 232 -26.26 -32.64 10.14
CA GLU A 232 -27.32 -33.59 9.79
C GLU A 232 -28.36 -33.79 10.90
N ASN A 233 -28.00 -33.56 12.15
CA ASN A 233 -28.86 -33.89 13.29
C ASN A 233 -28.78 -32.82 14.38
N LEU A 234 -29.93 -32.39 14.89
CA LEU A 234 -30.03 -31.63 16.13
C LEU A 234 -30.45 -32.60 17.24
N ALA A 235 -29.51 -32.93 18.14
CA ALA A 235 -29.74 -33.80 19.29
C ALA A 235 -30.41 -33.03 20.44
N GLU A 236 -30.91 -33.75 21.45
CA GLU A 236 -31.45 -33.14 22.68
C GLU A 236 -30.40 -32.26 23.37
N GLY A 237 -30.80 -31.05 23.77
CA GLY A 237 -29.96 -30.17 24.57
C GLY A 237 -28.73 -29.57 23.87
N VAL A 238 -28.66 -29.56 22.54
CA VAL A 238 -27.51 -28.94 21.82
C VAL A 238 -27.41 -27.42 22.00
N PHE A 239 -28.47 -26.77 22.49
CA PHE A 239 -28.52 -25.34 22.83
C PHE A 239 -28.99 -25.10 24.28
N ASN A 240 -28.71 -26.03 25.19
CA ASN A 240 -29.35 -26.06 26.51
C ASN A 240 -28.99 -24.84 27.38
N ASN A 241 -29.92 -24.39 28.24
CA ASN A 241 -29.67 -23.36 29.27
C ASN A 241 -29.15 -21.97 28.81
N HIS A 242 -29.17 -21.66 27.52
CA HIS A 242 -28.71 -20.37 26.97
C HIS A 242 -29.83 -19.55 26.32
N GLY A 243 -29.60 -18.24 26.19
CA GLY A 243 -30.51 -17.33 25.49
C GLY A 243 -29.91 -16.86 24.18
N PHE A 244 -30.62 -17.09 23.08
CA PHE A 244 -30.22 -16.70 21.72
C PHE A 244 -31.13 -15.61 21.19
N GLU A 245 -30.52 -14.54 20.67
CA GLU A 245 -31.20 -13.55 19.83
C GLU A 245 -31.54 -14.20 18.47
N ASP A 246 -30.56 -14.90 17.89
CA ASP A 246 -30.68 -15.47 16.55
C ASP A 246 -29.84 -16.75 16.42
N VAL A 247 -30.44 -17.82 15.93
CA VAL A 247 -29.73 -19.03 15.51
C VAL A 247 -30.07 -19.32 14.05
N THR A 248 -29.04 -19.34 13.21
CA THR A 248 -29.17 -19.55 11.78
C THR A 248 -28.48 -20.85 11.37
N LEU A 249 -29.23 -21.80 10.81
CA LEU A 249 -28.82 -23.15 10.39
C LEU A 249 -29.02 -23.38 8.89
N ASN A 250 -29.12 -22.33 8.10
CA ASN A 250 -29.49 -22.44 6.70
C ASN A 250 -28.50 -23.30 5.90
N ASP A 251 -28.98 -23.90 4.82
CA ASP A 251 -28.16 -24.66 3.88
C ASP A 251 -27.36 -25.80 4.54
N ASN A 252 -27.91 -26.41 5.60
CA ASN A 252 -27.36 -27.60 6.24
C ASN A 252 -28.12 -28.87 5.81
N PRO A 253 -27.47 -30.03 5.70
CA PRO A 253 -28.11 -31.27 5.31
C PRO A 253 -28.95 -31.91 6.44
N LEU A 254 -29.81 -31.13 7.11
CA LEU A 254 -30.51 -31.51 8.33
C LEU A 254 -31.56 -32.62 8.08
N LYS A 255 -31.33 -33.81 8.65
CA LYS A 255 -32.15 -35.03 8.50
C LYS A 255 -32.99 -35.35 9.73
N LYS A 256 -32.52 -35.05 10.94
CA LYS A 256 -33.22 -35.39 12.20
C LYS A 256 -33.19 -34.22 13.16
N VAL A 257 -34.32 -33.95 13.81
CA VAL A 257 -34.44 -32.93 14.85
C VAL A 257 -35.14 -33.53 16.05
N ASP A 258 -34.45 -33.52 17.20
CA ASP A 258 -35.05 -33.88 18.47
C ASP A 258 -36.04 -32.78 18.92
N ALA A 259 -37.15 -33.14 19.55
CA ALA A 259 -38.13 -32.17 20.03
C ALA A 259 -37.60 -31.29 21.18
N LYS A 260 -36.55 -31.74 21.86
CA LYS A 260 -35.89 -31.05 22.98
C LYS A 260 -34.51 -30.53 22.63
N PHE A 261 -34.24 -30.25 21.35
CA PHE A 261 -32.93 -29.78 20.90
C PHE A 261 -32.51 -28.46 21.58
N CYS A 262 -33.47 -27.55 21.78
CA CYS A 262 -33.38 -26.44 22.70
C CYS A 262 -33.94 -26.93 24.03
N GLY A 263 -33.05 -27.23 24.98
CA GLY A 263 -33.38 -27.86 26.27
C GLY A 263 -34.31 -27.01 27.15
N GLU A 264 -34.54 -27.45 28.40
CA GLU A 264 -35.62 -26.91 29.23
C GLU A 264 -35.55 -25.39 29.43
N ASN A 265 -34.37 -24.86 29.76
CA ASN A 265 -34.14 -23.42 30.03
C ASN A 265 -33.54 -22.65 28.85
N CYS A 266 -33.64 -23.18 27.64
CA CYS A 266 -33.21 -22.49 26.44
C CYS A 266 -34.29 -21.50 25.95
N SER A 267 -33.87 -20.29 25.57
CA SER A 267 -34.70 -19.27 24.90
C SER A 267 -34.08 -18.88 23.56
N MET A 268 -34.91 -18.75 22.53
CA MET A 268 -34.48 -18.33 21.19
C MET A 268 -35.50 -17.34 20.63
N LYS A 269 -35.08 -16.13 20.26
CA LYS A 269 -36.00 -15.14 19.65
C LYS A 269 -36.21 -15.43 18.16
N LYS A 270 -35.15 -15.80 17.43
CA LYS A 270 -35.21 -16.17 16.01
C LYS A 270 -34.50 -17.50 15.75
N PHE A 271 -35.11 -18.32 14.90
CA PHE A 271 -34.53 -19.58 14.45
C PHE A 271 -34.74 -19.74 12.95
N HIS A 272 -33.64 -19.83 12.20
CA HIS A 272 -33.65 -19.95 10.74
C HIS A 272 -33.08 -21.30 10.32
N CYS A 273 -33.82 -22.09 9.56
CA CYS A 273 -33.35 -23.35 8.97
C CYS A 273 -33.95 -23.57 7.58
N TYR A 274 -33.76 -22.60 6.68
CA TYR A 274 -34.12 -22.73 5.26
C TYR A 274 -33.01 -23.42 4.46
N GLY A 275 -33.30 -23.91 3.26
CA GLY A 275 -32.30 -24.60 2.43
C GLY A 275 -31.87 -25.97 2.98
N CYS A 276 -32.52 -26.44 4.05
CA CYS A 276 -32.26 -27.74 4.65
C CYS A 276 -32.93 -28.85 3.84
N CYS A 277 -32.33 -29.21 2.69
CA CYS A 277 -32.95 -30.06 1.69
C CYS A 277 -33.39 -31.45 2.18
N TYR A 278 -32.81 -31.95 3.26
CA TYR A 278 -33.12 -33.28 3.81
C TYR A 278 -34.13 -33.25 4.96
N LEU A 279 -34.69 -32.08 5.29
CA LEU A 279 -35.59 -31.93 6.41
C LEU A 279 -36.96 -32.54 6.10
N SER A 280 -37.27 -33.65 6.77
CA SER A 280 -38.58 -34.30 6.61
C SER A 280 -39.72 -33.40 7.11
N LYS A 281 -40.93 -33.57 6.53
CA LYS A 281 -42.16 -32.89 7.02
C LYS A 281 -42.37 -33.09 8.52
N LYS A 282 -42.09 -34.29 9.04
CA LYS A 282 -42.18 -34.61 10.48
C LYS A 282 -41.29 -33.69 11.32
N ASN A 283 -40.03 -33.51 10.93
CA ASN A 283 -39.10 -32.64 11.65
C ASN A 283 -39.51 -31.17 11.54
N LEU A 284 -40.03 -30.74 10.38
CA LEU A 284 -40.54 -29.38 10.20
C LEU A 284 -41.70 -29.10 11.17
N TYR A 285 -42.64 -30.04 11.32
CA TYR A 285 -43.70 -29.94 12.34
C TYR A 285 -43.14 -29.91 13.76
N THR A 286 -42.13 -30.73 14.07
CA THR A 286 -41.45 -30.71 15.38
C THR A 286 -40.90 -29.32 15.69
N ILE A 287 -40.17 -28.71 14.75
CA ILE A 287 -39.58 -27.36 14.91
C ILE A 287 -40.68 -26.30 15.00
N ALA A 288 -41.71 -26.36 14.15
CA ALA A 288 -42.80 -25.40 14.13
C ALA A 288 -43.59 -25.39 15.46
N ASN A 289 -43.94 -26.57 15.97
CA ASN A 289 -44.63 -26.70 17.25
C ASN A 289 -43.76 -26.19 18.40
N TRP A 290 -42.46 -26.51 18.39
CA TRP A 290 -41.52 -26.00 19.37
C TRP A 290 -41.42 -24.47 19.33
N ALA A 291 -41.31 -23.87 18.14
CA ALA A 291 -41.17 -22.43 17.96
C ALA A 291 -42.42 -21.68 18.46
N VAL A 292 -43.62 -22.20 18.19
CA VAL A 292 -44.87 -21.66 18.74
C VAL A 292 -44.88 -21.74 20.26
N ALA A 293 -44.48 -22.89 20.83
CA ALA A 293 -44.45 -23.09 22.28
C ALA A 293 -43.43 -22.17 23.00
N LYS A 294 -42.34 -21.79 22.33
CA LYS A 294 -41.28 -20.93 22.86
C LYS A 294 -41.40 -19.46 22.43
N ASN A 295 -42.44 -19.10 21.67
CA ASN A 295 -42.63 -17.77 21.08
C ASN A 295 -41.41 -17.30 20.24
N THR A 296 -40.86 -18.23 19.44
CA THR A 296 -39.70 -18.02 18.57
C THR A 296 -40.16 -17.68 17.15
N ILE A 297 -39.56 -16.67 16.54
CA ILE A 297 -39.73 -16.37 15.11
C ILE A 297 -39.02 -17.45 14.30
N LEU A 298 -39.81 -18.31 13.64
CA LEU A 298 -39.30 -19.40 12.83
C LEU A 298 -39.26 -19.03 11.36
N THR A 299 -38.11 -19.24 10.71
CA THR A 299 -38.00 -19.30 9.25
C THR A 299 -37.47 -20.66 8.84
N ALA A 300 -38.35 -21.59 8.45
CA ALA A 300 -37.97 -22.97 8.13
C ALA A 300 -38.63 -23.46 6.84
N GLY A 301 -37.91 -24.27 6.07
CA GLY A 301 -38.43 -24.91 4.87
C GLY A 301 -37.53 -26.04 4.37
N SER A 302 -38.13 -27.13 3.89
CA SER A 302 -37.42 -28.12 3.08
C SER A 302 -37.07 -27.53 1.72
N CYS A 303 -36.01 -28.00 1.06
CA CYS A 303 -35.79 -27.69 -0.36
C CYS A 303 -37.00 -28.22 -1.15
N GLY A 304 -37.90 -27.31 -1.49
CA GLY A 304 -39.18 -27.63 -2.07
C GLY A 304 -40.03 -26.40 -2.33
N ASP A 305 -40.43 -25.64 -1.29
CA ASP A 305 -41.68 -24.89 -1.44
C ASP A 305 -41.67 -23.39 -1.04
N ILE A 306 -40.55 -22.78 -0.64
CA ILE A 306 -40.52 -21.33 -0.36
C ILE A 306 -39.25 -20.69 -0.90
N TYR A 307 -39.38 -20.07 -2.07
CA TYR A 307 -38.35 -19.22 -2.66
C TYR A 307 -38.42 -17.82 -2.02
N VAL A 308 -37.32 -17.37 -1.43
CA VAL A 308 -37.22 -16.07 -0.77
C VAL A 308 -36.26 -15.20 -1.58
N PRO A 309 -36.69 -14.06 -2.15
CA PRO A 309 -35.80 -13.12 -2.82
C PRO A 309 -34.66 -12.67 -1.91
N PRO A 310 -33.52 -12.23 -2.47
CA PRO A 310 -32.38 -11.82 -1.69
C PRO A 310 -32.67 -10.52 -0.90
N SER A 311 -32.13 -10.41 0.31
CA SER A 311 -32.03 -9.17 1.09
C SER A 311 -30.58 -8.91 1.46
N LEU A 312 -30.19 -7.65 1.59
CA LEU A 312 -28.79 -7.23 1.67
C LEU A 312 -28.57 -6.19 2.78
N GLN A 313 -27.42 -6.26 3.43
CA GLN A 313 -26.90 -5.23 4.33
C GLN A 313 -25.38 -5.10 4.14
N ILE A 314 -24.86 -3.86 4.09
CA ILE A 314 -23.44 -3.57 3.91
C ILE A 314 -22.84 -3.02 5.21
N TYR A 315 -21.61 -3.44 5.51
CA TYR A 315 -20.82 -3.01 6.66
C TYR A 315 -19.44 -2.52 6.23
N PRO A 316 -18.86 -1.54 6.94
CA PRO A 316 -19.44 -0.80 8.06
C PRO A 316 -20.60 0.12 7.63
N ASN A 317 -21.65 0.22 8.46
CA ASN A 317 -22.89 0.94 8.14
C ASN A 317 -22.78 2.45 8.45
N ASN A 318 -21.64 3.07 8.12
CA ASN A 318 -21.22 4.40 8.58
C ASN A 318 -21.91 5.57 7.83
N GLY A 319 -23.14 5.36 7.33
CA GLY A 319 -23.80 6.26 6.38
C GLY A 319 -23.37 6.00 4.94
N GLU A 320 -23.79 6.86 4.00
CA GLU A 320 -23.51 6.67 2.55
C GLU A 320 -22.01 6.71 2.19
N VAL A 321 -21.14 7.28 3.05
CA VAL A 321 -19.72 7.53 2.75
C VAL A 321 -18.80 7.01 3.86
N PHE A 322 -17.87 6.14 3.49
CA PHE A 322 -16.77 5.67 4.33
C PHE A 322 -15.49 6.46 3.99
N THR A 323 -14.94 7.19 4.95
CA THR A 323 -13.74 8.01 4.77
C THR A 323 -12.53 7.37 5.45
N THR A 324 -11.41 7.26 4.73
CA THR A 324 -10.14 6.73 5.24
C THR A 324 -8.94 7.50 4.68
N ARG A 325 -7.71 7.17 5.11
CA ARG A 325 -6.45 7.73 4.59
C ARG A 325 -5.85 6.83 3.49
N LYS A 326 -5.08 7.40 2.57
CA LYS A 326 -4.31 6.65 1.55
C LYS A 326 -3.33 5.71 2.26
N GLY A 327 -3.27 4.46 1.81
CA GLY A 327 -2.44 3.39 2.36
C GLY A 327 -3.13 2.55 3.42
N ALA A 328 -4.20 3.05 4.04
CA ALA A 328 -4.95 2.31 5.05
C ALA A 328 -5.70 1.10 4.43
N PRO A 329 -5.79 -0.02 5.15
CA PRO A 329 -6.60 -1.15 4.74
C PRO A 329 -8.09 -0.83 4.93
N VAL A 330 -8.90 -1.25 3.96
CA VAL A 330 -10.35 -1.12 4.02
C VAL A 330 -10.99 -2.45 3.67
N SER A 331 -12.01 -2.83 4.42
CA SER A 331 -12.84 -3.97 4.05
C SER A 331 -14.32 -3.59 4.10
N PHE A 332 -15.04 -3.95 3.05
CA PHE A 332 -16.48 -3.82 2.96
C PHE A 332 -17.10 -5.21 2.98
N GLU A 333 -17.99 -5.46 3.92
CA GLU A 333 -18.72 -6.71 4.04
C GLU A 333 -20.15 -6.54 3.54
N CYS A 334 -20.60 -7.44 2.69
CA CYS A 334 -21.95 -7.48 2.16
C CYS A 334 -22.63 -8.77 2.59
N ARG A 335 -23.52 -8.64 3.58
CA ARG A 335 -24.30 -9.73 4.14
C ARG A 335 -25.58 -9.87 3.33
N ALA A 336 -25.72 -10.97 2.62
CA ALA A 336 -26.92 -11.30 1.87
C ALA A 336 -27.60 -12.56 2.40
N SER A 337 -28.92 -12.51 2.53
CA SER A 337 -29.80 -13.61 2.92
C SER A 337 -30.87 -13.85 1.87
N GLY A 338 -31.36 -15.08 1.74
CA GLY A 338 -32.35 -15.47 0.72
C GLY A 338 -32.37 -16.98 0.52
N ASN A 339 -33.40 -17.51 -0.15
CA ASN A 339 -33.53 -18.93 -0.45
C ASN A 339 -33.83 -19.15 -1.95
N PRO A 340 -32.91 -19.72 -2.74
CA PRO A 340 -31.58 -20.25 -2.35
C PRO A 340 -30.62 -19.17 -1.83
N LEU A 341 -29.49 -19.55 -1.22
CA LEU A 341 -28.49 -18.59 -0.72
C LEU A 341 -28.00 -17.68 -1.85
N PRO A 342 -28.05 -16.34 -1.68
CA PRO A 342 -27.64 -15.43 -2.74
C PRO A 342 -26.14 -15.50 -3.00
N VAL A 343 -25.78 -15.52 -4.29
CA VAL A 343 -24.42 -15.26 -4.75
C VAL A 343 -24.19 -13.75 -4.65
N VAL A 344 -23.14 -13.38 -3.93
CA VAL A 344 -22.75 -11.98 -3.71
C VAL A 344 -21.62 -11.61 -4.66
N GLN A 345 -21.75 -10.44 -5.28
CA GLN A 345 -20.79 -9.89 -6.22
C GLN A 345 -20.55 -8.42 -5.93
N TRP A 346 -19.29 -8.02 -5.90
CA TRP A 346 -18.86 -6.63 -5.80
C TRP A 346 -18.49 -6.10 -7.18
N SER A 347 -18.82 -4.84 -7.43
CA SER A 347 -18.37 -4.08 -8.59
C SER A 347 -18.09 -2.63 -8.18
N LYS A 348 -17.35 -1.89 -9.01
CA LYS A 348 -17.19 -0.44 -8.88
C LYS A 348 -18.10 0.21 -9.92
N LYS A 349 -18.94 1.19 -9.51
CA LYS A 349 -19.89 1.83 -10.44
C LYS A 349 -19.19 2.51 -11.62
N GLU A 350 -18.00 3.06 -11.36
CA GLU A 350 -17.15 3.67 -12.37
C GLU A 350 -15.77 3.00 -12.38
N GLY A 351 -15.45 2.33 -13.50
CA GLY A 351 -14.14 1.71 -13.72
C GLY A 351 -14.11 0.22 -13.34
N VAL A 352 -12.97 -0.22 -12.79
CA VAL A 352 -12.73 -1.59 -12.32
C VAL A 352 -12.46 -1.59 -10.83
N LEU A 353 -12.65 -2.74 -10.19
CA LEU A 353 -12.17 -2.95 -8.82
C LEU A 353 -10.64 -2.83 -8.77
N PRO A 354 -10.06 -2.53 -7.60
CA PRO A 354 -8.60 -2.41 -7.45
C PRO A 354 -7.83 -3.70 -7.78
N SER A 355 -8.49 -4.86 -7.73
CA SER A 355 -7.96 -6.13 -8.24
C SER A 355 -7.81 -6.20 -9.77
N GLY A 356 -8.25 -5.18 -10.51
CA GLY A 356 -8.32 -5.14 -11.96
C GLY A 356 -9.53 -5.85 -12.56
N LEU A 357 -10.34 -6.51 -11.72
CA LEU A 357 -11.56 -7.21 -12.13
C LEU A 357 -12.74 -6.24 -12.28
N GLN A 358 -13.63 -6.52 -13.22
CA GLN A 358 -14.92 -5.81 -13.32
C GLN A 358 -15.87 -6.20 -12.18
N VAL A 359 -15.82 -7.48 -11.78
CA VAL A 359 -16.67 -8.05 -10.73
C VAL A 359 -15.84 -9.02 -9.89
N GLN A 360 -16.04 -8.99 -8.57
CA GLN A 360 -15.46 -9.94 -7.61
C GLN A 360 -16.57 -10.65 -6.86
N THR A 361 -16.62 -11.98 -6.97
CA THR A 361 -17.56 -12.81 -6.21
C THR A 361 -17.07 -12.99 -4.78
N GLY A 362 -17.96 -12.82 -3.80
CA GLY A 362 -17.64 -12.95 -2.39
C GLY A 362 -18.39 -11.92 -1.55
N TYR A 363 -18.63 -12.24 -0.28
CA TYR A 363 -19.29 -11.33 0.66
C TYR A 363 -18.36 -10.19 1.11
N LEU A 364 -17.04 -10.41 1.12
CA LEU A 364 -16.05 -9.41 1.54
C LEU A 364 -15.30 -8.83 0.34
N LEU A 365 -15.21 -7.51 0.28
CA LEU A 365 -14.30 -6.76 -0.58
C LEU A 365 -13.19 -6.17 0.29
N SER A 366 -11.96 -6.66 0.12
CA SER A 366 -10.79 -6.18 0.86
C SER A 366 -9.88 -5.35 -0.06
N LEU A 367 -9.48 -4.20 0.45
CA LEU A 367 -8.59 -3.22 -0.16
C LEU A 367 -7.42 -3.03 0.80
N PRO A 368 -6.33 -3.82 0.67
CA PRO A 368 -5.30 -3.84 1.70
C PRO A 368 -4.50 -2.54 1.82
N SER A 369 -4.43 -1.76 0.74
CA SER A 369 -3.71 -0.49 0.68
C SER A 369 -4.43 0.48 -0.24
N VAL A 370 -5.30 1.30 0.31
CA VAL A 370 -6.18 2.17 -0.49
C VAL A 370 -5.40 3.29 -1.16
N GLN A 371 -5.53 3.42 -2.48
CA GLN A 371 -4.94 4.50 -3.28
C GLN A 371 -5.98 5.57 -3.64
N ARG A 372 -5.53 6.75 -4.07
CA ARG A 372 -6.43 7.85 -4.47
C ARG A 372 -7.43 7.45 -5.57
N GLN A 373 -7.03 6.53 -6.45
CA GLN A 373 -7.81 6.04 -7.58
C GLN A 373 -8.85 4.98 -7.16
N ASP A 374 -8.71 4.43 -5.96
CA ASP A 374 -9.65 3.48 -5.40
C ASP A 374 -10.89 4.18 -4.84
N ALA A 375 -10.81 5.48 -4.54
CA ALA A 375 -11.97 6.30 -4.21
C ALA A 375 -13.10 6.15 -5.26
N GLY A 376 -14.34 6.16 -4.80
CA GLY A 376 -15.52 6.00 -5.65
C GLY A 376 -16.64 5.22 -4.99
N GLU A 377 -17.69 4.95 -5.76
CA GLU A 377 -18.84 4.16 -5.31
C GLU A 377 -18.68 2.68 -5.68
N TYR A 378 -18.73 1.83 -4.66
CA TYR A 378 -18.73 0.39 -4.76
C TYR A 378 -20.14 -0.12 -4.59
N GLN A 379 -20.52 -1.11 -5.39
CA GLN A 379 -21.82 -1.73 -5.36
C GLN A 379 -21.67 -3.22 -5.03
N CYS A 380 -22.40 -3.66 -4.02
CA CYS A 380 -22.64 -5.07 -3.77
C CYS A 380 -23.96 -5.47 -4.41
N THR A 381 -23.96 -6.56 -5.18
CA THR A 381 -25.15 -7.19 -5.76
C THR A 381 -25.32 -8.59 -5.21
N ALA A 382 -26.53 -8.93 -4.76
CA ALA A 382 -26.88 -10.26 -4.31
C ALA A 382 -28.03 -10.84 -5.15
N SER A 383 -27.83 -12.04 -5.68
CA SER A 383 -28.85 -12.74 -6.49
C SER A 383 -28.89 -14.23 -6.17
N ASN A 384 -30.10 -14.78 -6.06
CA ASN A 384 -30.33 -16.21 -5.92
C ASN A 384 -31.25 -16.77 -7.03
N GLY A 385 -31.48 -16.01 -8.10
CA GLY A 385 -32.39 -16.37 -9.18
C GLY A 385 -33.88 -16.24 -8.84
N ILE A 386 -34.23 -15.78 -7.63
CA ILE A 386 -35.59 -15.54 -7.18
C ILE A 386 -35.83 -14.02 -7.10
N GLY A 387 -36.75 -13.52 -7.92
CA GLY A 387 -37.00 -12.09 -8.03
C GLY A 387 -35.87 -11.34 -8.74
N GLN A 388 -35.83 -10.02 -8.58
CA GLN A 388 -34.74 -9.20 -9.09
C GLN A 388 -33.55 -9.25 -8.10
N PRO A 389 -32.31 -9.18 -8.59
CA PRO A 389 -31.14 -8.98 -7.72
C PRO A 389 -31.31 -7.73 -6.86
N VAL A 390 -30.86 -7.79 -5.61
CA VAL A 390 -30.78 -6.61 -4.74
C VAL A 390 -29.38 -6.04 -4.74
N THR A 391 -29.29 -4.72 -4.67
CA THR A 391 -28.03 -3.98 -4.67
C THR A 391 -27.94 -3.08 -3.45
N GLY A 392 -26.73 -2.90 -2.93
CA GLY A 392 -26.42 -1.83 -2.00
C GLY A 392 -25.12 -1.15 -2.39
N ASP A 393 -25.02 0.13 -2.07
CA ASP A 393 -23.89 0.97 -2.47
C ASP A 393 -23.15 1.48 -1.22
N VAL A 394 -21.83 1.62 -1.34
CA VAL A 394 -20.95 2.26 -0.35
C VAL A 394 -19.95 3.16 -1.07
N LYS A 395 -19.81 4.41 -0.63
CA LYS A 395 -18.85 5.36 -1.21
C LYS A 395 -17.57 5.40 -0.39
N LEU A 396 -16.44 5.08 -1.01
CA LEU A 396 -15.12 5.22 -0.41
C LEU A 396 -14.55 6.62 -0.72
N HIS A 397 -14.25 7.40 0.31
CA HIS A 397 -13.52 8.67 0.23
C HIS A 397 -12.13 8.50 0.83
N VAL A 398 -11.09 8.92 0.10
CA VAL A 398 -9.69 8.67 0.45
C VAL A 398 -8.97 10.01 0.66
N LEU A 399 -8.50 10.24 1.88
CA LEU A 399 -7.72 11.40 2.28
C LEU A 399 -6.23 11.15 2.05
N TYR A 400 -5.48 12.13 1.56
CA TYR A 400 -4.05 12.01 1.26
C TYR A 400 -3.31 13.34 1.47
N PRO A 401 -2.01 13.30 1.81
CA PRO A 401 -1.21 14.51 1.93
C PRO A 401 -1.05 15.20 0.57
N PRO A 402 -0.67 16.48 0.54
CA PRO A 402 -0.49 17.19 -0.72
C PRO A 402 0.63 16.55 -1.56
N GLU A 403 0.38 16.35 -2.84
CA GLU A 403 1.36 15.92 -3.83
C GLU A 403 1.55 17.08 -4.83
N ILE A 404 2.74 17.68 -4.85
CA ILE A 404 3.07 18.83 -5.71
C ILE A 404 3.90 18.36 -6.90
N SER A 405 3.49 18.80 -8.09
CA SER A 405 4.29 18.69 -9.31
C SER A 405 4.60 20.07 -9.89
N VAL A 406 5.81 20.24 -10.41
CA VAL A 406 6.25 21.48 -11.06
C VAL A 406 6.52 21.22 -12.54
N ALA A 407 5.94 22.03 -13.42
CA ALA A 407 6.10 21.85 -14.86
C ALA A 407 7.54 22.14 -15.33
N LYS A 408 8.23 23.04 -14.62
CA LYS A 408 9.65 23.37 -14.83
C LYS A 408 10.29 23.63 -13.46
N SER A 409 11.35 22.90 -13.15
CA SER A 409 12.19 23.14 -11.97
C SER A 409 13.07 24.39 -12.11
N TRP A 410 13.15 24.94 -13.32
CA TRP A 410 13.95 26.11 -13.65
C TRP A 410 13.22 27.02 -14.64
N VAL A 411 13.21 28.32 -14.36
CA VAL A 411 12.56 29.36 -15.18
C VAL A 411 13.58 30.46 -15.50
N ASN A 412 13.81 30.68 -16.79
CA ASN A 412 14.63 31.77 -17.28
C ASN A 412 13.83 33.08 -17.35
N ALA A 413 14.34 34.17 -16.78
CA ALA A 413 13.73 35.49 -16.90
C ALA A 413 14.78 36.61 -16.99
N GLY A 414 14.43 37.69 -17.66
CA GLY A 414 15.26 38.90 -17.75
C GLY A 414 14.74 40.00 -16.85
N GLU A 415 15.64 40.90 -16.44
CA GLU A 415 15.23 42.10 -15.71
C GLU A 415 14.23 42.93 -16.52
N GLY A 416 13.21 43.47 -15.85
CA GLY A 416 12.13 44.21 -16.51
C GLY A 416 11.01 43.35 -17.10
N LEU A 417 11.22 42.04 -17.25
CA LEU A 417 10.23 41.11 -17.81
C LEU A 417 9.33 40.51 -16.73
N GLU A 418 8.32 39.76 -17.16
CA GLU A 418 7.47 38.97 -16.28
C GLU A 418 7.97 37.52 -16.21
N ALA A 419 8.05 36.97 -14.99
CA ALA A 419 8.31 35.56 -14.74
C ALA A 419 7.08 34.90 -14.13
N ARG A 420 6.80 33.66 -14.52
CA ARG A 420 5.69 32.87 -13.98
C ARG A 420 6.20 31.51 -13.52
N LEU A 421 5.96 31.19 -12.25
CA LEU A 421 6.27 29.91 -11.63
C LEU A 421 4.97 29.17 -11.38
N ASP A 422 4.81 27.96 -11.91
CA ASP A 422 3.58 27.15 -11.80
C ASP A 422 3.82 25.89 -10.96
N CYS A 423 2.89 25.63 -10.05
CA CYS A 423 2.81 24.42 -9.23
C CYS A 423 1.43 23.78 -9.38
N ILE A 424 1.40 22.48 -9.60
CA ILE A 424 0.17 21.69 -9.71
C ILE A 424 0.05 20.88 -8.43
N VAL A 425 -1.06 21.07 -7.71
CA VAL A 425 -1.28 20.53 -6.37
C VAL A 425 -2.43 19.54 -6.41
N HIS A 426 -2.20 18.35 -5.88
CA HIS A 426 -3.22 17.34 -5.62
C HIS A 426 -3.27 17.09 -4.12
N ALA A 427 -4.38 17.40 -3.45
CA ALA A 427 -4.53 17.21 -2.01
C ALA A 427 -6.00 16.97 -1.65
N ASP A 428 -6.26 16.09 -0.67
CA ASP A 428 -7.58 15.90 -0.06
C ASP A 428 -7.42 15.56 1.44
N PRO A 429 -7.85 16.41 2.39
CA PRO A 429 -8.57 17.67 2.18
C PRO A 429 -7.71 18.73 1.48
N PRO A 430 -8.33 19.75 0.86
CA PRO A 430 -7.58 20.81 0.20
C PRO A 430 -6.66 21.54 1.20
N GLY A 431 -5.41 21.73 0.81
CA GLY A 431 -4.40 22.42 1.61
C GLY A 431 -4.19 23.88 1.21
N GLU A 432 -3.65 24.68 2.13
CA GLU A 432 -3.24 26.05 1.84
C GLU A 432 -1.91 26.07 1.09
N VAL A 433 -1.83 26.87 0.02
CA VAL A 433 -0.62 26.98 -0.82
C VAL A 433 0.18 28.22 -0.46
N LEU A 434 1.41 28.01 0.01
CA LEU A 434 2.32 29.05 0.46
C LEU A 434 3.57 29.09 -0.41
N TRP A 435 3.92 30.28 -0.90
CA TRP A 435 5.14 30.51 -1.66
C TRP A 435 6.26 31.04 -0.76
N TYR A 436 7.48 30.59 -1.01
CA TYR A 436 8.68 31.05 -0.32
C TYR A 436 9.76 31.45 -1.32
N GLN A 437 10.60 32.42 -0.94
CA GLN A 437 11.85 32.76 -1.63
C GLN A 437 13.00 32.60 -0.62
N ASN A 438 13.99 31.76 -0.93
CA ASN A 438 15.14 31.51 -0.03
C ASN A 438 14.70 31.22 1.43
N SER A 439 13.66 30.40 1.59
CA SER A 439 13.05 30.01 2.88
C SER A 439 12.20 31.06 3.61
N PHE A 440 12.03 32.27 3.06
CA PHE A 440 11.13 33.29 3.63
C PHE A 440 9.76 33.27 2.94
N PRO A 441 8.65 33.31 3.70
CA PRO A 441 7.31 33.30 3.12
C PRO A 441 7.06 34.59 2.32
N LEU A 442 6.47 34.43 1.15
CA LEU A 442 6.11 35.53 0.28
C LEU A 442 4.70 36.03 0.58
N GLN A 443 4.49 37.32 0.37
CA GLN A 443 3.19 37.97 0.48
C GLN A 443 2.75 38.46 -0.91
N GLN A 444 1.43 38.49 -1.13
CA GLN A 444 0.80 39.08 -2.30
C GLN A 444 1.17 40.57 -2.40
N THR A 445 1.61 41.04 -3.56
CA THR A 445 1.90 42.46 -3.84
C THR A 445 1.55 42.80 -5.29
N ASP A 446 1.61 44.08 -5.67
CA ASP A 446 1.39 44.50 -7.08
C ASP A 446 2.44 43.93 -8.06
N ARG A 447 3.63 43.57 -7.55
CA ARG A 447 4.67 42.88 -8.34
C ARG A 447 4.62 41.38 -8.24
N ARG A 448 4.26 40.80 -7.09
CA ARG A 448 4.23 39.36 -6.81
C ARG A 448 2.78 38.91 -6.66
N ILE A 449 2.23 38.34 -7.72
CA ILE A 449 0.82 37.96 -7.84
C ILE A 449 0.71 36.44 -7.76
N MET A 450 0.08 35.97 -6.70
CA MET A 450 -0.30 34.58 -6.49
C MET A 450 -1.73 34.38 -6.98
N SER A 451 -1.94 33.35 -7.79
CA SER A 451 -3.24 33.00 -8.37
C SER A 451 -3.46 31.49 -8.37
N SER A 452 -4.71 31.06 -8.25
CA SER A 452 -5.12 29.66 -8.28
C SER A 452 -6.20 29.45 -9.34
N LYS A 453 -6.03 28.41 -10.17
CA LYS A 453 -7.02 27.98 -11.17
C LYS A 453 -7.08 26.46 -11.20
N GLY A 454 -8.15 25.89 -10.64
CA GLY A 454 -8.25 24.45 -10.45
C GLY A 454 -7.12 23.94 -9.56
N LYS A 455 -6.34 22.97 -10.06
CA LYS A 455 -5.17 22.41 -9.37
C LYS A 455 -3.89 23.20 -9.56
N THR A 456 -3.90 24.21 -10.44
CA THR A 456 -2.70 24.98 -10.77
C THR A 456 -2.64 26.25 -9.94
N HIS A 457 -1.55 26.40 -9.20
CA HIS A 457 -1.21 27.57 -8.41
C HIS A 457 0.02 28.24 -9.02
N ALA A 458 -0.02 29.56 -9.17
CA ALA A 458 1.01 30.29 -9.88
C ALA A 458 1.48 31.52 -9.11
N LEU A 459 2.79 31.72 -9.09
CA LEU A 459 3.43 32.96 -8.67
C LEU A 459 3.93 33.70 -9.91
N THR A 460 3.32 34.85 -10.20
CA THR A 460 3.74 35.77 -11.25
C THR A 460 4.54 36.92 -10.63
N ILE A 461 5.76 37.12 -11.10
CA ILE A 461 6.65 38.22 -10.70
C ILE A 461 6.76 39.18 -11.87
N LYS A 462 6.17 40.36 -11.73
CA LYS A 462 6.24 41.45 -12.71
C LYS A 462 7.50 42.29 -12.50
N ASN A 463 8.06 42.78 -13.61
CA ASN A 463 9.23 43.66 -13.61
C ASN A 463 10.36 43.05 -12.75
N VAL A 464 10.79 41.84 -13.12
CA VAL A 464 11.81 41.06 -12.41
C VAL A 464 13.04 41.93 -12.15
N GLN A 465 13.55 41.87 -10.92
CA GLN A 465 14.78 42.54 -10.49
C GLN A 465 15.87 41.51 -10.19
N PHE A 466 17.13 41.95 -10.11
CA PHE A 466 18.24 41.08 -9.74
C PHE A 466 18.02 40.35 -8.39
N SER A 467 17.37 41.00 -7.42
CA SER A 467 17.03 40.42 -6.11
C SER A 467 15.88 39.40 -6.14
N ASP A 468 15.14 39.31 -7.24
CA ASP A 468 14.10 38.30 -7.43
C ASP A 468 14.69 36.97 -7.91
N PHE A 469 15.93 36.93 -8.42
CA PHE A 469 16.58 35.66 -8.78
C PHE A 469 16.90 34.82 -7.53
N GLY A 470 16.78 33.51 -7.67
CA GLY A 470 17.03 32.57 -6.59
C GLY A 470 16.03 31.40 -6.57
N ASN A 471 16.05 30.66 -5.47
CA ASN A 471 15.22 29.49 -5.32
C ASN A 471 13.88 29.85 -4.67
N TYR A 472 12.80 29.48 -5.36
CA TYR A 472 11.44 29.60 -4.86
C TYR A 472 10.93 28.22 -4.45
N SER A 473 10.09 28.16 -3.42
CA SER A 473 9.37 26.94 -3.12
C SER A 473 7.88 27.17 -3.00
N CYS A 474 7.12 26.22 -3.52
CA CYS A 474 5.70 26.09 -3.26
C CYS A 474 5.54 25.00 -2.21
N THR A 475 4.92 25.37 -1.09
CA THR A 475 4.65 24.47 0.02
C THR A 475 3.15 24.39 0.22
N VAL A 476 2.63 23.17 0.36
CA VAL A 476 1.23 22.93 0.65
C VAL A 476 1.11 22.10 1.91
N ILE A 477 0.16 22.46 2.77
CA ILE A 477 -0.12 21.76 4.03
C ILE A 477 -1.63 21.51 4.09
N ASN A 478 -2.02 20.26 4.37
CA ASN A 478 -3.38 19.92 4.74
C ASN A 478 -3.38 19.17 6.10
N SER A 479 -4.53 18.71 6.55
CA SER A 479 -4.66 17.97 7.82
C SER A 479 -3.98 16.60 7.81
N ILE A 480 -3.54 16.09 6.66
CA ILE A 480 -2.90 14.78 6.51
C ILE A 480 -1.38 14.91 6.42
N GLY A 481 -0.86 16.01 5.86
CA GLY A 481 0.57 16.21 5.76
C GLY A 481 0.98 17.45 4.96
N ARG A 482 2.25 17.44 4.53
CA ARG A 482 2.91 18.57 3.86
C ARG A 482 3.81 18.10 2.73
N ASP A 483 3.80 18.84 1.63
CA ASP A 483 4.80 18.69 0.56
C ASP A 483 5.38 20.05 0.16
N ARG A 484 6.59 20.04 -0.38
CA ARG A 484 7.34 21.20 -0.84
C ARG A 484 8.14 20.86 -2.09
N LYS A 485 7.97 21.66 -3.14
CA LYS A 485 8.80 21.60 -4.36
C LYS A 485 9.45 22.94 -4.67
N TYR A 486 10.58 22.86 -5.35
CA TYR A 486 11.46 24.00 -5.62
C TYR A 486 11.45 24.37 -7.11
N ILE A 487 11.55 25.67 -7.38
CA ILE A 487 11.66 26.24 -8.71
C ILE A 487 12.74 27.32 -8.66
N GLU A 488 13.79 27.17 -9.45
CA GLU A 488 14.81 28.21 -9.58
C GLU A 488 14.35 29.26 -10.60
N LEU A 489 14.32 30.53 -10.18
CA LEU A 489 14.20 31.68 -11.09
C LEU A 489 15.60 32.23 -11.35
N SER A 490 16.04 32.17 -12.60
CA SER A 490 17.42 32.50 -12.96
C SER A 490 17.51 33.43 -14.16
N GLY A 491 18.39 34.43 -14.07
CA GLY A 491 18.80 35.26 -15.20
C GLY A 491 19.94 34.65 -16.01
N LYS A 492 20.56 33.57 -15.53
CA LYS A 492 21.66 32.86 -16.20
C LYS A 492 21.14 32.06 -17.40
N PRO A 493 21.97 31.79 -18.41
CA PRO A 493 21.55 30.96 -19.54
C PRO A 493 21.26 29.51 -19.08
N GLY A 494 20.34 28.82 -19.76
CA GLY A 494 20.15 27.38 -19.58
C GLY A 494 21.34 26.55 -20.08
N PRO A 495 21.38 25.23 -19.84
CA PRO A 495 22.44 24.38 -20.35
C PRO A 495 22.48 24.39 -21.89
N ALA A 496 23.69 24.41 -22.45
CA ALA A 496 23.86 24.44 -23.89
C ALA A 496 23.45 23.10 -24.52
N ARG A 497 22.58 23.15 -25.54
CA ARG A 497 22.19 22.00 -26.34
C ARG A 497 23.03 21.97 -27.61
N ILE A 498 23.94 21.00 -27.69
CA ILE A 498 24.88 20.87 -28.80
C ILE A 498 24.16 20.28 -30.04
N LEU A 499 24.39 20.89 -31.20
CA LEU A 499 23.71 20.59 -32.47
C LEU A 499 24.59 19.85 -33.50
N SER A 500 25.91 20.03 -33.46
CA SER A 500 26.84 19.59 -34.52
C SER A 500 26.76 18.08 -34.78
N PRO A 501 26.60 17.63 -36.05
CA PRO A 501 27.64 17.80 -37.08
C PRO A 501 27.12 18.28 -38.46
N ASN A 502 28.00 18.89 -39.26
CA ASN A 502 27.94 18.76 -40.73
C ASN A 502 29.25 19.11 -41.46
N TYR A 503 30.25 19.71 -40.80
CA TYR A 503 31.60 19.81 -41.33
C TYR A 503 32.61 19.65 -40.19
N SER A 504 33.37 18.57 -40.25
CA SER A 504 34.53 18.32 -39.41
C SER A 504 35.63 17.77 -40.32
N SER A 505 36.86 18.21 -40.10
CA SER A 505 38.05 17.70 -40.78
C SER A 505 38.92 16.97 -39.76
N ALA A 506 39.95 16.28 -40.24
CA ALA A 506 41.04 15.75 -39.42
C ALA A 506 41.69 16.81 -38.51
N HIS A 507 41.61 18.11 -38.87
CA HIS A 507 42.32 19.18 -38.15
C HIS A 507 41.44 20.20 -37.42
N TYR A 508 40.12 20.22 -37.67
CA TYR A 508 39.22 21.15 -36.99
C TYR A 508 37.81 20.58 -36.81
N TYR A 509 37.09 21.11 -35.82
CA TYR A 509 35.70 20.76 -35.52
C TYR A 509 34.84 22.02 -35.38
N ASP A 510 33.77 22.11 -36.20
CA ASP A 510 32.79 23.19 -36.13
C ASP A 510 31.71 22.86 -35.10
N LEU A 511 31.90 23.37 -33.88
CA LEU A 511 30.98 23.21 -32.77
C LEU A 511 29.82 24.19 -32.92
N ARG A 512 28.58 23.69 -32.86
CA ARG A 512 27.36 24.49 -32.89
C ARG A 512 26.45 24.09 -31.74
N TRP A 513 25.84 25.07 -31.08
CA TRP A 513 24.91 24.83 -29.99
C TRP A 513 23.86 25.92 -29.93
N VAL A 514 22.80 25.67 -29.18
CA VAL A 514 21.77 26.66 -28.82
C VAL A 514 21.61 26.71 -27.32
N VAL A 515 21.15 27.85 -26.81
CA VAL A 515 20.95 28.11 -25.39
C VAL A 515 19.62 28.81 -25.17
N GLN A 516 18.86 28.37 -24.18
CA GLN A 516 17.70 29.11 -23.70
C GLN A 516 18.18 30.28 -22.81
N SER A 517 18.16 31.49 -23.35
CA SER A 517 18.54 32.70 -22.63
C SER A 517 17.78 33.91 -23.17
N VAL A 518 17.14 34.66 -22.28
CA VAL A 518 16.56 35.99 -22.58
C VAL A 518 17.61 37.06 -22.85
N LEU A 519 18.84 36.86 -22.36
CA LEU A 519 19.94 37.82 -22.50
C LEU A 519 20.99 37.32 -23.51
N PRO A 520 21.71 38.23 -24.19
CA PRO A 520 22.77 37.86 -25.12
C PRO A 520 23.87 37.04 -24.43
N ILE A 521 24.36 36.03 -25.14
CA ILE A 521 25.54 35.28 -24.69
C ILE A 521 26.78 36.13 -24.94
N MET A 522 27.60 36.34 -23.92
CA MET A 522 28.80 37.16 -23.98
C MET A 522 30.04 36.30 -24.22
N GLU A 523 30.10 35.14 -23.56
CA GLU A 523 31.26 34.26 -23.51
C GLU A 523 30.79 32.80 -23.49
N ALA A 524 31.65 31.89 -23.96
CA ALA A 524 31.48 30.44 -23.80
C ALA A 524 32.80 29.82 -23.36
N LYS A 525 32.75 28.99 -22.32
CA LYS A 525 33.86 28.15 -21.88
C LYS A 525 33.66 26.75 -22.47
N ILE A 526 34.54 26.37 -23.39
CA ILE A 526 34.55 25.06 -24.03
C ILE A 526 35.67 24.26 -23.39
N LEU A 527 35.30 23.19 -22.69
CA LEU A 527 36.24 22.20 -22.17
C LEU A 527 36.31 21.07 -23.16
N TYR A 528 37.50 20.71 -23.65
CA TYR A 528 37.64 19.56 -24.53
C TYR A 528 38.93 18.79 -24.26
N ARG A 529 38.92 17.49 -24.57
CA ARG A 529 40.12 16.65 -24.46
C ARG A 529 40.13 15.54 -25.49
N ARG A 530 41.33 15.05 -25.78
CA ARG A 530 41.55 13.84 -26.57
C ARG A 530 41.44 12.62 -25.67
N ILE A 531 40.76 11.58 -26.15
CA ILE A 531 40.59 10.29 -25.45
C ILE A 531 41.41 9.22 -26.19
N ASN A 532 41.98 8.28 -25.43
CA ASN A 532 42.73 7.17 -26.00
C ASN A 532 41.76 6.08 -26.52
N ALA A 533 41.82 5.76 -27.81
CA ALA A 533 40.84 4.90 -28.48
C ALA A 533 40.91 3.41 -28.07
N THR A 534 41.94 2.99 -27.33
CA THR A 534 42.16 1.57 -26.95
C THR A 534 41.40 1.13 -25.70
N THR A 535 40.89 2.06 -24.89
CA THR A 535 40.05 1.76 -23.72
C THR A 535 39.01 2.87 -23.55
N ILE A 536 37.75 2.60 -23.90
CA ILE A 536 36.62 3.54 -23.79
C ILE A 536 36.40 4.00 -22.33
N TYR A 537 36.97 3.28 -21.36
CA TYR A 537 36.90 3.55 -19.93
C TYR A 537 38.06 4.38 -19.37
N ASP A 538 39.09 4.69 -20.18
CA ASP A 538 40.26 5.45 -19.73
C ASP A 538 40.14 6.94 -20.10
N HIS A 539 39.40 7.67 -19.26
CA HIS A 539 39.18 9.11 -19.36
C HIS A 539 40.40 9.96 -18.91
N LYS A 540 41.63 9.42 -18.90
CA LYS A 540 42.84 10.07 -18.35
C LYS A 540 43.47 11.17 -19.22
N GLY A 541 42.70 11.83 -20.08
CA GLY A 541 43.16 12.98 -20.87
C GLY A 541 43.07 14.30 -20.10
N GLN A 542 44.08 15.16 -20.25
CA GLN A 542 44.07 16.52 -19.70
C GLN A 542 43.05 17.39 -20.44
N TRP A 543 42.16 18.04 -19.69
CA TRP A 543 41.21 19.00 -20.24
C TRP A 543 41.93 20.25 -20.74
N HIS A 544 41.59 20.66 -21.96
CA HIS A 544 41.90 21.96 -22.50
C HIS A 544 40.68 22.85 -22.29
N ASP A 545 40.89 24.05 -21.77
CA ASP A 545 39.84 25.05 -21.58
C ASP A 545 40.00 26.23 -22.55
N LEU A 546 38.93 26.53 -23.28
CA LEU A 546 38.87 27.65 -24.20
C LEU A 546 37.76 28.59 -23.76
N VAL A 547 38.11 29.83 -23.41
CA VAL A 547 37.14 30.91 -23.19
C VAL A 547 37.06 31.72 -24.46
N VAL A 548 35.88 31.73 -25.09
CA VAL A 548 35.67 32.29 -26.42
C VAL A 548 34.46 33.21 -26.43
N LYS A 549 34.45 34.18 -27.35
CA LYS A 549 33.24 34.91 -27.71
C LYS A 549 32.60 34.21 -28.92
N PRO A 550 31.53 33.42 -28.74
CA PRO A 550 30.98 32.61 -29.83
C PRO A 550 30.34 33.50 -30.89
N SER A 551 30.45 33.07 -32.15
CA SER A 551 29.66 33.65 -33.23
C SER A 551 28.19 33.34 -32.98
N GLN A 552 27.31 34.32 -33.16
CA GLN A 552 25.89 34.21 -32.89
C GLN A 552 25.10 34.56 -34.15
N LYS A 553 24.30 33.61 -34.63
CA LYS A 553 23.42 33.81 -35.79
C LYS A 553 22.01 33.40 -35.44
N TYR A 554 21.04 34.21 -35.84
CA TYR A 554 19.63 33.87 -35.72
C TYR A 554 19.26 32.87 -36.82
N ASP A 555 18.68 31.73 -36.44
CA ASP A 555 18.12 30.77 -37.39
C ASP A 555 16.62 31.05 -37.56
N PRO A 556 16.19 31.60 -38.70
CA PRO A 556 14.78 31.94 -38.92
C PRO A 556 13.87 30.71 -39.04
N LYS A 557 14.41 29.50 -39.25
CA LYS A 557 13.60 28.27 -39.34
C LYS A 557 13.22 27.73 -37.98
N THR A 558 14.14 27.79 -37.02
CA THR A 558 13.91 27.29 -35.65
C THR A 558 13.51 28.40 -34.68
N GLY A 559 13.75 29.66 -35.04
CA GLY A 559 13.58 30.80 -34.13
C GLY A 559 14.65 30.88 -33.04
N GLU A 560 15.68 30.03 -33.09
CA GLU A 560 16.73 29.95 -32.08
C GLU A 560 17.96 30.81 -32.49
N ARG A 561 18.67 31.35 -31.50
CA ARG A 561 20.01 31.94 -31.72
C ARG A 561 21.04 30.83 -31.60
N VAL A 562 21.64 30.46 -32.73
CA VAL A 562 22.70 29.45 -32.81
C VAL A 562 24.05 30.08 -32.52
N GLN A 563 24.76 29.52 -31.55
CA GLN A 563 26.14 29.82 -31.24
C GLN A 563 27.07 28.87 -32.00
N SER A 564 28.21 29.36 -32.44
CA SER A 564 29.23 28.52 -33.08
C SER A 564 30.66 28.96 -32.79
N PHE A 565 31.55 27.97 -32.68
CA PHE A 565 32.98 28.17 -32.55
C PHE A 565 33.75 27.02 -33.24
N ARG A 566 34.89 27.32 -33.86
CA ARG A 566 35.73 26.34 -34.54
C ARG A 566 36.93 25.97 -33.66
N ILE A 567 37.01 24.72 -33.25
CA ILE A 567 38.19 24.16 -32.58
C ILE A 567 39.19 23.75 -33.66
N THR A 568 40.44 24.22 -33.59
CA THR A 568 41.51 23.94 -34.57
C THR A 568 42.66 23.14 -33.95
N ASN A 569 43.65 22.78 -34.75
CA ASN A 569 44.84 22.01 -34.33
C ASN A 569 44.49 20.65 -33.70
N LEU A 570 43.42 20.02 -34.19
CA LEU A 570 43.08 18.66 -33.79
C LEU A 570 44.07 17.67 -34.39
N THR A 571 44.37 16.62 -33.62
CA THR A 571 45.14 15.49 -34.10
C THR A 571 44.23 14.64 -35.00
N PRO A 572 44.64 14.31 -36.24
CA PRO A 572 43.90 13.40 -37.10
C PRO A 572 43.62 12.04 -36.44
N GLU A 573 42.53 11.40 -36.87
CA GLU A 573 42.14 10.04 -36.50
C GLU A 573 42.08 9.84 -34.97
N SER A 574 41.50 10.81 -34.25
CA SER A 574 41.46 10.81 -32.79
C SER A 574 40.05 11.08 -32.25
N LEU A 575 39.71 10.43 -31.14
CA LEU A 575 38.46 10.65 -30.43
C LEU A 575 38.60 11.84 -29.45
N TYR A 576 37.61 12.70 -29.44
CA TYR A 576 37.52 13.85 -28.55
C TYR A 576 36.18 13.90 -27.85
N GLU A 577 36.16 14.53 -26.69
CA GLU A 577 34.93 14.93 -26.02
C GLU A 577 34.98 16.38 -25.56
N CYS A 578 33.81 17.01 -25.46
CA CYS A 578 33.68 18.36 -24.95
C CYS A 578 32.43 18.60 -24.10
N LEU A 579 32.54 19.66 -23.30
CA LEU A 579 31.50 20.24 -22.47
C LEU A 579 31.50 21.76 -22.71
N ILE A 580 30.32 22.38 -22.68
CA ILE A 580 30.15 23.82 -22.90
C ILE A 580 29.45 24.45 -21.72
N LEU A 581 30.02 25.53 -21.21
CA LEU A 581 29.33 26.49 -20.33
C LEU A 581 29.20 27.81 -21.07
N THR A 582 28.04 28.45 -21.01
CA THR A 582 27.81 29.76 -21.64
C THR A 582 27.53 30.81 -20.61
N LYS A 583 28.00 32.03 -20.83
CA LYS A 583 27.89 33.13 -19.88
C LYS A 583 27.16 34.31 -20.50
N ASN A 584 26.21 34.86 -19.75
CA ASN A 584 25.65 36.19 -19.97
C ASN A 584 26.06 37.11 -18.81
N GLN A 585 25.47 38.30 -18.72
CA GLN A 585 25.78 39.26 -17.66
C GLN A 585 25.52 38.75 -16.23
N HIS A 586 24.66 37.74 -16.04
CA HIS A 586 24.35 37.14 -14.73
C HIS A 586 25.21 35.92 -14.38
N GLY A 587 26.08 35.47 -15.28
CA GLY A 587 27.04 34.41 -15.03
C GLY A 587 26.91 33.21 -15.98
N TYR A 588 27.61 32.13 -15.61
CA TYR A 588 27.66 30.90 -16.39
C TYR A 588 26.40 30.04 -16.20
N SER A 589 25.99 29.38 -17.27
CA SER A 589 25.01 28.29 -17.29
C SER A 589 25.53 27.06 -16.55
N GLU A 590 24.64 26.11 -16.30
CA GLU A 590 25.05 24.73 -16.06
C GLU A 590 25.81 24.16 -17.27
N VAL A 591 26.58 23.10 -17.01
CA VAL A 591 27.35 22.42 -18.04
C VAL A 591 26.43 21.69 -19.02
N SER A 592 26.80 21.71 -20.30
CA SER A 592 26.09 20.91 -21.32
C SER A 592 26.18 19.41 -21.05
N SER A 593 25.35 18.63 -21.75
CA SER A 593 25.61 17.20 -21.94
C SER A 593 26.97 16.98 -22.60
N LEU A 594 27.64 15.87 -22.26
CA LEU A 594 28.90 15.46 -22.88
C LEU A 594 28.71 15.20 -24.37
N HIS A 595 29.55 15.79 -25.20
CA HIS A 595 29.53 15.61 -26.65
C HIS A 595 30.82 14.99 -27.13
N GLN A 596 30.74 13.98 -27.99
CA GLN A 596 31.90 13.25 -28.50
C GLN A 596 31.98 13.33 -30.02
N TRP A 597 33.19 13.41 -30.56
CA TRP A 597 33.43 13.39 -32.00
C TRP A 597 34.77 12.76 -32.37
N PHE A 598 34.87 12.33 -33.62
CA PHE A 598 36.10 11.77 -34.19
C PHE A 598 36.67 12.74 -35.24
N SER A 599 37.96 13.07 -35.13
CA SER A 599 38.65 13.98 -36.06
C SER A 599 39.13 13.25 -37.32
N SER A 600 38.27 13.11 -38.33
CA SER A 600 38.65 12.50 -39.62
C SER A 600 38.12 13.31 -40.81
N ASP A 601 38.89 13.34 -41.89
CA ASP A 601 38.48 13.94 -43.17
C ASP A 601 37.43 13.09 -43.91
N LYS A 602 37.20 11.84 -43.49
CA LYS A 602 36.31 10.90 -44.19
C LYS A 602 34.84 10.93 -43.75
N GLY A 603 34.44 11.87 -42.89
CA GLY A 603 33.03 12.01 -42.46
C GLY A 603 32.43 10.73 -41.87
N ARG A 604 33.24 9.82 -41.31
CA ARG A 604 32.74 8.55 -40.76
C ARG A 604 31.91 8.84 -39.52
N PRO A 605 30.63 8.43 -39.47
CA PRO A 605 29.85 8.47 -38.23
C PRO A 605 30.49 7.51 -37.20
N LEU A 606 30.45 7.92 -35.92
CA LEU A 606 30.98 7.17 -34.76
C LEU A 606 30.55 5.68 -34.72
N VAL A 607 29.44 5.33 -35.37
CA VAL A 607 28.85 3.99 -35.38
C VAL A 607 29.62 3.02 -36.29
N GLU A 608 30.24 3.47 -37.38
CA GLU A 608 30.89 2.56 -38.35
C GLU A 608 32.34 2.19 -37.99
N SER A 609 32.99 2.93 -37.09
CA SER A 609 34.31 2.53 -36.56
C SER A 609 34.22 1.52 -35.42
N MET A 610 33.03 1.29 -34.85
CA MET A 610 32.79 0.33 -33.76
C MET A 610 32.22 -0.99 -34.28
N GLY A 611 32.83 -1.55 -35.32
CA GLY A 611 32.67 -2.96 -35.64
C GLY A 611 33.34 -3.81 -34.57
N HIS A 612 32.68 -3.97 -33.42
CA HIS A 612 32.59 -5.16 -32.57
C HIS A 612 32.03 -4.77 -31.17
N ASN A 613 30.73 -5.07 -30.98
CA ASN A 613 30.00 -5.20 -29.71
C ASN A 613 30.04 -4.06 -28.68
N VAL A 614 29.00 -3.21 -28.68
CA VAL A 614 28.44 -2.67 -27.43
C VAL A 614 26.92 -2.65 -27.53
N ALA A 615 26.31 -3.78 -27.17
CA ALA A 615 24.92 -3.80 -26.73
C ALA A 615 24.93 -3.72 -25.19
N GLY A 616 24.25 -2.72 -24.64
CA GLY A 616 23.84 -2.68 -23.24
C GLY A 616 24.69 -1.84 -22.31
N LEU A 617 24.32 -0.57 -22.12
CA LEU A 617 24.56 0.17 -20.87
C LEU A 617 23.32 1.02 -20.55
N SER A 618 22.87 0.96 -19.29
CA SER A 618 21.69 1.65 -18.76
C SER A 618 21.99 3.11 -18.38
N LEU A 619 20.93 3.94 -18.31
CA LEU A 619 21.01 5.37 -17.93
C LEU A 619 21.75 5.62 -16.59
N SER A 620 21.72 4.66 -15.67
CA SER A 620 22.41 4.72 -14.38
C SER A 620 23.93 4.82 -14.49
N THR A 621 24.52 4.17 -15.50
CA THR A 621 25.97 4.15 -15.71
C THR A 621 26.49 5.48 -16.27
N LEU A 622 25.66 6.21 -17.02
CA LEU A 622 25.98 7.54 -17.54
C LEU A 622 25.96 8.61 -16.43
N MET A 623 25.03 8.52 -15.48
CA MET A 623 24.97 9.44 -14.33
C MET A 623 26.14 9.23 -13.35
N PHE A 624 26.61 7.99 -13.17
CA PHE A 624 27.74 7.69 -12.30
C PHE A 624 29.06 8.30 -12.82
N ILE A 625 29.27 8.30 -14.14
CA ILE A 625 30.43 8.93 -14.78
C ILE A 625 30.39 10.46 -14.63
N GLN A 626 29.20 11.06 -14.70
CA GLN A 626 29.00 12.51 -14.54
C GLN A 626 29.29 12.97 -13.10
N ALA A 627 28.93 12.16 -12.09
CA ALA A 627 29.23 12.44 -10.68
C ALA A 627 30.73 12.32 -10.34
N VAL A 628 31.42 11.32 -10.91
CA VAL A 628 32.88 11.13 -10.71
C VAL A 628 33.70 12.27 -11.33
N ILE A 629 33.23 12.85 -12.45
CA ILE A 629 33.87 14.01 -13.09
C ILE A 629 33.67 15.30 -12.27
N LEU A 630 32.55 15.46 -11.56
CA LEU A 630 32.29 16.63 -10.70
C LEU A 630 33.06 16.59 -9.37
N LEU A 631 33.32 15.40 -8.82
CA LEU A 631 34.08 15.22 -7.57
C LEU A 631 35.60 15.40 -7.72
N SER A 632 36.10 15.60 -8.95
CA SER A 632 37.52 15.82 -9.24
C SER A 632 37.86 17.28 -9.57
N PHE A 633 36.96 18.23 -9.28
CA PHE A 633 37.17 19.68 -9.41
C PHE A 633 37.03 20.43 -8.08
#